data_AF-A0A931BNJ1-F1
#
_entry.id   AF-A0A931BNJ1-F1
#
_cell.length_a   1.000
_cell.length_b   1.000
_cell.length_c   1.000
_cell.angle_alpha   90.00
_cell.angle_beta   90.00
_cell.angle_gamma   90.00
#
_symmetry.space_group_name_H-M   'P 1'
#
loop_
_entity.id
_entity.type
_entity.pdbx_description
1 polymer ?
#
loop_
_entity_poly.entity_id
_entity_poly.type
_entity_poly.pdbx_seq_one_letter_code
_entity_poly.pdbx_strand_id
1 'polypeptide(L)'
;MRECGRQALANNSYRFKVTQAQLQLLGRSREFFLPPLAPRYVQDLCRRTQVDGLVVLEAFDSDMALSHTNGFRTYKDKEGKEHKVPTVQVEMIMKIVSGFRTYGAAQGFVLDQARQEDQLVFRGEGDNYQQALRQLPPPQECIRRVAQRAGDGYARRIAPSYIDLHRDYFTSAKKDARMKEAAQRAEAGDWAGAATLWQQSARHLDPKIAGRAFYNLAVASEVRGDLPGAIDWAKKSAFTCNNGQARSYLRVLNDRMQAQQLVQEQLKSVPVAN
;
A
#
# COMPACT_ATOMS: atom_id res chain seq x y z
N MET A 1 -1.84 19.12 -4.31
CA MET A 1 -1.33 17.78 -3.93
C MET A 1 -1.87 17.46 -2.55
N ARG A 2 -2.87 16.59 -2.44
CA ARG A 2 -3.29 16.06 -1.15
C ARG A 2 -2.44 14.82 -0.91
N GLU A 3 -1.54 14.87 0.06
CA GLU A 3 -0.94 13.66 0.61
C GLU A 3 -2.08 12.81 1.16
N CYS A 4 -2.54 11.85 0.36
CA CYS A 4 -3.47 10.83 0.83
C CYS A 4 -2.72 10.04 1.90
N GLY A 5 -3.11 10.25 3.15
CA GLY A 5 -2.46 9.69 4.32
C GLY A 5 -2.37 8.18 4.18
N ARG A 6 -1.14 7.68 4.01
CA ARG A 6 -0.82 6.29 4.33
C ARG A 6 -0.96 6.16 5.85
N GLN A 7 -2.19 5.95 6.32
CA GLN A 7 -2.44 5.53 7.69
C GLN A 7 -1.73 4.18 7.89
N ALA A 8 -1.12 4.02 9.07
CA ALA A 8 -0.37 2.82 9.40
C ALA A 8 -1.26 1.57 9.22
N LEU A 9 -0.77 0.58 8.48
CA LEU A 9 -1.53 -0.65 8.19
C LEU A 9 -1.94 -1.39 9.48
N ALA A 10 -1.17 -1.21 10.55
CA ALA A 10 -1.46 -1.74 11.88
C ALA A 10 -2.85 -1.31 12.42
N ASN A 11 -3.35 -0.14 12.02
CA ASN A 11 -4.59 0.41 12.57
C ASN A 11 -5.81 0.26 11.64
N ASN A 12 -5.65 -0.27 10.42
CA ASN A 12 -6.74 -0.39 9.44
C ASN A 12 -6.64 -1.66 8.58
N SER A 13 -6.14 -2.74 9.16
CA SER A 13 -6.11 -4.05 8.49
C SER A 13 -7.38 -4.84 8.78
N TYR A 14 -8.06 -5.28 7.73
CA TYR A 14 -9.16 -6.25 7.86
C TYR A 14 -8.69 -7.66 8.22
N ARG A 15 -7.37 -7.94 8.17
CA ARG A 15 -6.81 -9.28 8.35
C ARG A 15 -6.25 -9.54 9.74
N PHE A 16 -5.81 -8.51 10.46
CA PHE A 16 -5.26 -8.67 11.80
C PHE A 16 -5.63 -7.47 12.67
N LYS A 17 -5.91 -7.76 13.95
CA LYS A 17 -6.03 -6.76 15.00
C LYS A 17 -4.71 -6.72 15.76
N VAL A 18 -4.15 -5.54 15.95
CA VAL A 18 -2.91 -5.37 16.67
C VAL A 18 -3.21 -5.21 18.15
N THR A 19 -2.72 -6.16 18.96
CA THR A 19 -2.68 -6.05 20.42
C THR A 19 -1.28 -5.64 20.84
N GLN A 20 -1.11 -4.43 21.36
CA GLN A 20 0.19 -4.00 21.84
C GLN A 20 0.53 -4.74 23.15
N ALA A 21 1.55 -5.58 23.10
CA ALA A 21 2.11 -6.18 24.31
C ALA A 21 3.05 -5.16 24.99
N GLN A 22 2.86 -4.92 26.29
CA GLN A 22 3.84 -4.19 27.10
C GLN A 22 4.96 -5.14 27.55
N LEU A 23 5.67 -5.71 26.57
CA LEU A 23 6.78 -6.63 26.81
C LEU A 23 8.05 -6.04 26.23
N GLN A 24 9.05 -5.86 27.10
CA GLN A 24 10.41 -5.49 26.69
C GLN A 24 11.36 -6.57 27.17
N LEU A 25 12.01 -7.25 26.23
CA LEU A 25 13.09 -8.20 26.52
C LEU A 25 14.42 -7.49 26.32
N LEU A 26 15.27 -7.52 27.34
CA LEU A 26 16.58 -6.87 27.27
C LEU A 26 17.63 -7.84 26.73
N GLY A 27 18.18 -7.52 25.57
CA GLY A 27 19.38 -8.15 25.03
C GLY A 27 20.65 -7.61 25.68
N ARG A 28 21.64 -8.48 25.90
CA ARG A 28 22.99 -8.07 26.35
C ARG A 28 24.09 -8.26 25.30
N SER A 29 23.73 -8.60 24.06
CA SER A 29 24.71 -8.89 23.00
C SER A 29 24.89 -7.72 22.03
N ARG A 30 26.00 -7.74 21.28
CA ARG A 30 26.26 -6.83 20.16
C ARG A 30 25.70 -7.35 18.83
N GLU A 31 25.04 -8.51 18.85
CA GLU A 31 24.46 -9.10 17.66
C GLU A 31 23.18 -8.34 17.28
N PHE A 32 22.99 -8.12 15.98
CA PHE A 32 21.81 -7.43 15.49
C PHE A 32 20.52 -8.24 15.68
N PHE A 33 20.61 -9.58 15.66
CA PHE A 33 19.51 -10.46 16.04
C PHE A 33 20.00 -11.42 17.10
N LEU A 34 19.26 -11.49 18.21
CA LEU A 34 19.47 -12.52 19.22
C LEU A 34 18.95 -13.88 18.72
N PRO A 35 19.37 -14.99 19.35
CA PRO A 35 18.72 -16.28 19.15
C PRO A 35 17.19 -16.15 19.27
N PRO A 36 16.41 -16.86 18.43
CA PRO A 36 14.95 -16.80 18.51
C PRO A 36 14.42 -17.13 19.90
N LEU A 37 13.35 -16.44 20.30
CA LEU A 37 12.57 -16.81 21.47
C LEU A 37 12.22 -18.30 21.45
N ALA A 38 12.29 -18.92 22.63
CA ALA A 38 11.96 -20.34 22.77
C ALA A 38 10.51 -20.59 22.31
N PRO A 39 10.24 -21.64 21.52
CA PRO A 39 8.89 -21.89 20.99
C PRO A 39 7.80 -21.96 22.06
N ARG A 40 8.08 -22.58 23.21
CA ARG A 40 7.15 -22.63 24.36
C ARG A 40 6.82 -21.25 24.92
N TYR A 41 7.81 -20.36 24.99
CA TYR A 41 7.60 -19.00 25.47
C TYR A 41 6.67 -18.21 24.54
N VAL A 42 6.88 -18.35 23.22
CA VAL A 42 6.01 -17.75 22.20
C VAL A 42 4.57 -18.28 22.32
N GLN A 43 4.40 -19.60 22.39
CA GLN A 43 3.09 -20.23 22.54
C GLN A 43 2.37 -19.78 23.81
N ASP A 44 3.07 -19.71 24.94
CA ASP A 44 2.52 -19.25 26.22
C ASP A 44 2.08 -17.78 26.15
N LEU A 45 2.91 -16.93 25.55
CA LEU A 45 2.59 -15.52 25.38
C LEU A 45 1.36 -15.33 24.48
N CYS A 46 1.34 -15.98 23.32
CA CYS A 46 0.21 -15.94 22.37
C CYS A 46 -1.10 -16.40 23.02
N ARG A 47 -1.07 -17.49 23.80
CA ARG A 47 -2.26 -17.99 24.52
C ARG A 47 -2.76 -17.00 25.56
N ARG A 48 -1.87 -16.39 26.34
CA ARG A 48 -2.23 -15.43 27.40
C ARG A 48 -2.76 -14.11 26.84
N THR A 49 -2.23 -13.65 25.70
CA THR A 49 -2.66 -12.41 25.05
C THR A 49 -3.74 -12.61 23.99
N GLN A 50 -4.15 -13.86 23.75
CA GLN A 50 -5.16 -14.26 22.76
C GLN A 50 -4.85 -13.73 21.35
N VAL A 51 -3.61 -13.94 20.88
CA VAL A 51 -3.15 -13.57 19.53
C VAL A 51 -2.65 -14.77 18.77
N ASP A 52 -2.77 -14.73 17.43
CA ASP A 52 -2.35 -15.81 16.53
C ASP A 52 -0.87 -15.72 16.11
N GLY A 53 -0.18 -14.66 16.55
CA GLY A 53 1.24 -14.46 16.27
C GLY A 53 1.81 -13.24 16.97
N LEU A 54 3.13 -13.13 16.94
CA LEU A 54 3.88 -12.02 17.53
C LEU A 54 4.72 -11.33 16.46
N VAL A 55 4.80 -10.01 16.54
CA VAL A 55 5.79 -9.21 15.81
C VAL A 55 6.67 -8.53 16.84
N VAL A 56 7.98 -8.77 16.74
CA VAL A 56 8.98 -8.28 17.68
C VAL A 56 9.92 -7.34 16.94
N LEU A 57 10.12 -6.15 17.51
CA LEU A 57 11.23 -5.26 17.15
C LEU A 57 12.45 -5.70 17.96
N GLU A 58 13.32 -6.49 17.33
CA GLU A 58 14.51 -7.11 17.95
C GLU A 58 15.71 -6.15 17.99
N ALA A 59 15.84 -5.29 16.98
CA ALA A 59 16.89 -4.28 16.92
C ALA A 59 16.35 -2.97 16.37
N PHE A 60 16.87 -1.87 16.90
CA PHE A 60 16.54 -0.52 16.47
C PHE A 60 17.75 0.38 16.73
N ASP A 61 18.35 0.86 15.65
CA ASP A 61 19.47 1.79 15.67
C ASP A 61 19.12 3.01 14.82
N SER A 62 19.50 4.20 15.28
CA SER A 62 19.15 5.47 14.62
C SER A 62 20.38 6.37 14.52
N ASP A 63 20.60 6.92 13.32
CA ASP A 63 21.70 7.82 13.02
C ASP A 63 21.17 9.12 12.41
N MET A 64 21.83 10.23 12.73
CA MET A 64 21.45 11.57 12.30
C MET A 64 22.67 12.31 11.73
N ALA A 65 22.58 12.71 10.47
CA ALA A 65 23.57 13.54 9.81
C ALA A 65 22.98 14.90 9.42
N LEU A 66 23.75 15.97 9.61
CA LEU A 66 23.42 17.31 9.17
C LEU A 66 24.38 17.74 8.05
N SER A 67 23.82 18.28 6.97
CA SER A 67 24.57 18.97 5.93
C SER A 67 23.95 20.34 5.69
N HIS A 68 24.74 21.27 5.13
CA HIS A 68 24.22 22.58 4.74
C HIS A 68 24.81 23.03 3.42
N THR A 69 24.02 23.83 2.70
CA THR A 69 24.38 24.41 1.41
C THR A 69 24.04 25.88 1.43
N ASN A 70 24.97 26.71 0.97
CA ASN A 70 24.74 28.15 0.79
C ASN A 70 24.22 28.41 -0.61
N GLY A 71 23.24 29.29 -0.74
CA GLY A 71 22.63 29.67 -2.00
C GLY A 71 22.08 31.09 -1.97
N PHE A 72 21.23 31.41 -2.95
CA PHE A 72 20.52 32.69 -3.01
C PHE A 72 19.05 32.44 -3.31
N ARG A 73 18.14 33.11 -2.60
CA ARG A 73 16.73 33.21 -2.99
C ARG A 73 16.50 34.49 -3.79
N THR A 74 15.71 34.39 -4.86
CA THR A 74 15.29 35.56 -5.63
C THR A 74 13.89 35.95 -5.20
N TYR A 75 13.67 37.22 -4.87
CA TYR A 75 12.32 37.77 -4.66
C TYR A 75 12.14 39.04 -5.49
N LYS A 76 10.88 39.33 -5.85
CA LYS A 76 10.51 40.57 -6.55
C LYS A 76 9.94 41.56 -5.55
N ASP A 77 10.42 42.80 -5.60
CA ASP A 77 9.81 43.88 -4.84
C ASP A 77 8.47 44.32 -5.47
N LYS A 78 7.82 45.32 -4.84
CA LYS A 78 6.55 45.87 -5.32
C LYS A 78 6.67 46.57 -6.69
N GLU A 79 7.88 46.86 -7.14
CA GLU A 79 8.22 47.48 -8.43
C GLU A 79 8.62 46.43 -9.48
N GLY A 80 8.61 45.15 -9.13
CA GLY A 80 8.93 44.03 -10.01
C GLY A 80 10.43 43.78 -10.19
N LYS A 81 11.29 44.48 -9.46
CA LYS A 81 12.74 44.31 -9.52
C LYS A 81 13.18 43.09 -8.71
N GLU A 82 14.05 42.29 -9.30
CA GLU A 82 14.57 41.07 -8.68
C GLU A 82 15.73 41.38 -7.72
N HIS A 83 15.61 40.86 -6.49
CA HIS A 83 16.64 40.94 -5.47
C HIS A 83 17.09 39.53 -5.10
N LYS A 84 18.41 39.33 -4.99
CA LYS A 84 19.02 38.07 -4.54
C LYS A 84 19.45 38.21 -3.08
N VAL A 85 18.90 37.37 -2.21
CA VAL A 85 19.26 37.32 -0.79
C VAL A 85 20.01 36.03 -0.52
N PRO A 86 21.17 36.06 0.17
CA PRO A 86 21.83 34.86 0.64
C PRO A 86 20.85 34.00 1.43
N THR A 87 20.80 32.70 1.13
CA THR A 87 20.00 31.73 1.85
C THR A 87 20.88 30.56 2.25
N VAL A 88 20.62 29.99 3.42
CA VAL A 88 21.26 28.76 3.88
C VAL A 88 20.19 27.69 3.95
N GLN A 89 20.44 26.57 3.29
CA GLN A 89 19.62 25.37 3.39
C GLN A 89 20.35 24.35 4.25
N VAL A 90 19.65 23.76 5.21
CA VAL A 90 20.15 22.67 6.04
C VAL A 90 19.32 21.42 5.74
N GLU A 91 19.99 20.32 5.45
CA GLU A 91 19.36 19.01 5.35
C GLU A 91 19.75 18.17 6.58
N MET A 92 18.74 17.60 7.22
CA MET A 92 18.90 16.60 8.26
C MET A 92 18.48 15.24 7.70
N ILE A 93 19.46 14.35 7.56
CA ILE A 93 19.25 12.96 7.14
C ILE A 93 19.10 12.13 8.40
N MET A 94 17.89 11.60 8.62
CA MET A 94 17.60 10.67 9.70
C MET A 94 17.50 9.27 9.13
N LYS A 95 18.37 8.37 9.57
CA LYS A 95 18.44 6.98 9.14
C LYS A 95 18.13 6.06 10.31
N ILE A 96 17.37 4.99 10.06
CA ILE A 96 17.07 3.95 11.05
C ILE A 96 17.40 2.59 10.43
N VAL A 97 18.08 1.75 11.20
CA VAL A 97 18.25 0.33 10.91
C VAL A 97 17.43 -0.44 11.92
N SER A 98 16.49 -1.25 11.45
CA SER A 98 15.59 -2.03 12.31
C SER A 98 15.61 -3.51 11.95
N GLY A 99 15.47 -4.35 12.99
CA GLY A 99 15.39 -5.79 12.90
C GLY A 99 14.03 -6.23 13.40
N PHE A 100 13.21 -6.78 12.52
CA PHE A 100 11.91 -7.31 12.87
C PHE A 100 11.90 -8.84 12.76
N ARG A 101 11.12 -9.46 13.64
CA ARG A 101 10.89 -10.90 13.64
C ARG A 101 9.43 -11.21 13.93
N THR A 102 8.86 -12.12 13.14
CA THR A 102 7.47 -12.55 13.28
C THR A 102 7.42 -14.02 13.68
N TYR A 103 6.57 -14.35 14.65
CA TYR A 103 6.37 -15.70 15.15
C TYR A 103 4.92 -16.14 14.99
N GLY A 104 4.71 -17.43 14.72
CA GLY A 104 3.38 -18.04 14.68
C GLY A 104 2.98 -18.63 16.02
N ALA A 105 1.72 -18.49 16.42
CA ALA A 105 1.22 -19.04 17.70
C ALA A 105 1.21 -20.57 17.74
N ALA A 106 0.92 -21.26 16.63
CA ALA A 106 0.73 -22.71 16.63
C ALA A 106 2.01 -23.48 17.03
N GLN A 107 3.13 -23.24 16.34
CA GLN A 107 4.39 -23.93 16.61
C GLN A 107 5.38 -23.10 17.44
N GLY A 108 5.16 -21.79 17.58
CA GLY A 108 6.12 -20.89 18.23
C GLY A 108 7.39 -20.62 17.41
N PHE A 109 7.41 -20.98 16.13
CA PHE A 109 8.56 -20.78 15.23
C PHE A 109 8.53 -19.41 14.55
N VAL A 110 9.70 -19.00 14.06
CA VAL A 110 9.87 -17.80 13.25
C VAL A 110 9.22 -18.02 11.88
N LEU A 111 8.24 -17.18 11.55
CA LEU A 111 7.57 -17.14 10.25
C LEU A 111 8.29 -16.20 9.28
N ASP A 112 8.84 -15.10 9.80
CA ASP A 112 9.60 -14.12 9.02
C ASP A 112 10.65 -13.41 9.89
N GLN A 113 11.74 -12.99 9.26
CA GLN A 113 12.75 -12.15 9.86
C GLN A 113 13.32 -11.20 8.80
N ALA A 114 13.41 -9.91 9.11
CA ALA A 114 13.96 -8.93 8.19
C ALA A 114 14.79 -7.87 8.93
N ARG A 115 16.00 -7.64 8.41
CA ARG A 115 16.75 -6.41 8.65
C ARG A 115 16.36 -5.41 7.57
N GLN A 116 16.01 -4.20 7.97
CA GLN A 116 15.64 -3.13 7.05
C GLN A 116 16.31 -1.82 7.44
N GLU A 117 16.49 -0.98 6.44
CA GLU A 117 17.07 0.35 6.56
C GLU A 117 16.11 1.35 5.91
N ASP A 118 15.75 2.39 6.66
CA ASP A 118 14.88 3.46 6.21
C ASP A 118 15.52 4.81 6.52
N GLN A 119 15.24 5.80 5.67
CA GLN A 119 15.71 7.16 5.88
C GLN A 119 14.69 8.20 5.41
N LEU A 120 14.70 9.36 6.06
CA LEU A 120 14.01 10.57 5.61
C LEU A 120 14.96 11.76 5.68
N VAL A 121 14.78 12.69 4.74
CA VAL A 121 15.49 13.96 4.69
C VAL A 121 14.54 15.07 5.10
N PHE A 122 14.92 15.84 6.11
CA PHE A 122 14.20 17.02 6.57
C PHE A 122 14.99 18.25 6.17
N ARG A 123 14.29 19.31 5.75
CA ARG A 123 14.91 20.50 5.19
C ARG A 123 14.46 21.73 5.96
N GLY A 124 15.41 22.59 6.27
CA GLY A 124 15.19 23.91 6.84
C GLY A 124 15.91 24.95 6.01
N GLU A 125 15.31 26.13 5.86
CA GLU A 125 15.89 27.24 5.11
C GLU A 125 15.82 28.52 5.93
N GLY A 126 16.85 29.36 5.86
CA GLY A 126 16.87 30.64 6.54
C GLY A 126 17.98 31.54 6.06
N ASP A 127 17.98 32.80 6.52
CA ASP A 127 18.98 33.78 6.09
C ASP A 127 20.39 33.48 6.62
N ASN A 128 20.50 32.57 7.60
CA ASN A 128 21.75 32.00 8.12
C ASN A 128 21.52 30.58 8.68
N TYR A 129 22.61 29.89 9.00
CA TYR A 129 22.59 28.50 9.50
C TYR A 129 21.71 28.31 10.75
N GLN A 130 21.75 29.26 11.71
CA GLN A 130 20.95 29.17 12.93
C GLN A 130 19.45 29.30 12.66
N GLN A 131 19.06 30.18 11.73
CA GLN A 131 17.66 30.28 11.31
C GLN A 131 17.20 29.04 10.55
N ALA A 132 18.02 28.53 9.64
CA ALA A 132 17.71 27.33 8.87
C ALA A 132 17.55 26.10 9.78
N LEU A 133 18.39 25.95 10.80
CA LEU A 133 18.26 24.90 11.82
C LEU A 133 16.93 25.00 12.60
N ARG A 134 16.48 26.20 12.96
CA ARG A 134 15.22 26.41 13.69
C ARG A 134 13.98 26.00 12.89
N GLN A 135 14.09 25.93 11.56
CA GLN A 135 13.01 25.47 10.69
C GLN A 135 12.93 23.95 10.60
N LEU A 136 13.95 23.22 11.06
CA LEU A 136 13.89 21.76 11.10
C LEU A 136 12.95 21.28 12.22
N PRO A 137 12.20 20.18 12.00
CA PRO A 137 11.47 19.52 13.08
C PRO A 137 12.42 19.02 14.17
N PRO A 138 11.94 18.86 15.41
CA PRO A 138 12.76 18.31 16.49
C PRO A 138 13.18 16.86 16.19
N PRO A 139 14.41 16.45 16.55
CA PRO A 139 14.92 15.10 16.22
C PRO A 139 14.03 13.95 16.68
N GLN A 140 13.35 14.07 17.83
CA GLN A 140 12.44 13.02 18.31
C GLN A 140 11.26 12.80 17.34
N GLU A 141 10.75 13.87 16.73
CA GLU A 141 9.69 13.76 15.74
C GLU A 141 10.21 13.12 14.45
N CYS A 142 11.41 13.48 14.02
CA CYS A 142 12.06 12.90 12.85
C CYS A 142 12.26 11.39 13.01
N ILE A 143 12.81 10.95 14.14
CA ILE A 143 12.97 9.52 14.47
C ILE A 143 11.61 8.82 14.42
N ARG A 144 10.57 9.41 15.02
CA ARG A 144 9.21 8.83 15.00
C ARG A 144 8.67 8.67 13.59
N ARG A 145 8.86 9.66 12.71
CA ARG A 145 8.42 9.61 11.30
C ARG A 145 9.15 8.52 10.51
N VAL A 146 10.47 8.37 10.68
CA VAL A 146 11.24 7.30 10.03
C VAL A 146 10.84 5.93 10.61
N ALA A 147 10.66 5.82 11.93
CA ALA A 147 10.26 4.59 12.59
C ALA A 147 8.86 4.11 12.16
N GLN A 148 7.90 5.05 12.00
CA GLN A 148 6.58 4.76 11.45
C GLN A 148 6.70 4.18 10.03
N ARG A 149 7.53 4.77 9.19
CA ARG A 149 7.79 4.26 7.83
C ARG A 149 8.37 2.85 7.85
N ALA A 150 9.35 2.59 8.72
CA ALA A 150 9.97 1.28 8.87
C ALA A 150 8.95 0.22 9.35
N GLY A 151 8.17 0.55 10.38
CA GLY A 151 7.11 -0.31 10.90
C GLY A 151 6.03 -0.61 9.85
N ASP A 152 5.60 0.40 9.10
CA ASP A 152 4.65 0.24 7.99
C ASP A 152 5.21 -0.64 6.88
N GLY A 153 6.49 -0.46 6.53
CA GLY A 153 7.20 -1.29 5.56
C GLY A 153 7.17 -2.76 5.95
N TYR A 154 7.52 -3.05 7.21
CA TYR A 154 7.49 -4.42 7.72
C TYR A 154 6.06 -4.98 7.82
N ALA A 155 5.09 -4.18 8.25
CA ALA A 155 3.68 -4.57 8.27
C ALA A 155 3.16 -4.97 6.87
N ARG A 156 3.56 -4.24 5.80
CA ARG A 156 3.20 -4.58 4.41
C ARG A 156 3.82 -5.91 3.96
N ARG A 157 4.97 -6.28 4.52
CA ARG A 157 5.70 -7.50 4.17
C ARG A 157 5.01 -8.74 4.73
N ILE A 158 4.64 -8.70 6.02
CA ILE A 158 4.05 -9.84 6.71
C ILE A 158 2.54 -9.93 6.53
N ALA A 159 1.91 -8.85 6.07
CA ALA A 159 0.48 -8.83 5.82
C ALA A 159 0.12 -8.21 4.46
N PRO A 160 -0.75 -8.88 3.69
CA PRO A 160 -1.24 -8.33 2.43
C PRO A 160 -1.95 -7.01 2.68
N SER A 161 -1.62 -6.01 1.86
CA SER A 161 -2.30 -4.70 1.87
C SER A 161 -3.26 -4.60 0.70
N TYR A 162 -4.41 -3.97 0.92
CA TYR A 162 -5.27 -3.56 -0.19
C TYR A 162 -4.51 -2.51 -1.00
N ILE A 163 -4.47 -2.73 -2.31
CA ILE A 163 -4.03 -1.72 -3.26
C ILE A 163 -5.28 -1.16 -3.92
N ASP A 164 -5.37 0.17 -3.95
CA ASP A 164 -6.40 0.83 -4.74
C ASP A 164 -6.10 0.57 -6.21
N LEU A 165 -7.04 -0.09 -6.88
CA LEU A 165 -6.90 -0.47 -8.27
C LEU A 165 -7.86 0.38 -9.09
N HIS A 166 -7.28 1.19 -9.97
CA HIS A 166 -8.05 1.91 -10.96
C HIS A 166 -8.36 1.00 -12.15
N ARG A 167 -9.60 1.08 -12.65
CA ARG A 167 -10.05 0.40 -13.87
C ARG A 167 -10.78 1.40 -14.74
N ASP A 168 -10.20 1.70 -15.89
CA ASP A 168 -10.93 2.41 -16.93
C ASP A 168 -12.02 1.51 -17.49
N TYR A 169 -13.17 2.10 -17.81
CA TYR A 169 -14.28 1.45 -18.53
C TYR A 169 -14.91 2.43 -19.52
N PHE A 170 -15.63 1.91 -20.51
CA PHE A 170 -16.20 2.74 -21.57
C PHE A 170 -17.47 3.44 -21.08
N THR A 171 -17.45 4.77 -21.04
CA THR A 171 -18.60 5.56 -20.59
C THR A 171 -19.68 5.78 -21.65
N SER A 172 -19.38 5.53 -22.93
CA SER A 172 -20.34 5.77 -24.01
C SER A 172 -20.12 4.92 -25.26
N ALA A 173 -21.18 4.79 -26.06
CA ALA A 173 -21.14 4.30 -27.43
C ALA A 173 -22.10 5.13 -28.29
N LYS A 174 -21.65 5.56 -29.48
CA LYS A 174 -22.38 6.54 -30.33
C LYS A 174 -23.83 6.14 -30.66
N LYS A 175 -24.14 4.85 -30.72
CA LYS A 175 -25.47 4.33 -31.10
C LYS A 175 -26.20 3.60 -29.96
N ASP A 176 -25.72 3.70 -28.73
CA ASP A 176 -26.35 3.04 -27.60
C ASP A 176 -26.32 3.92 -26.34
N ALA A 177 -27.46 4.56 -26.04
CA ALA A 177 -27.63 5.43 -24.88
C ALA A 177 -27.49 4.67 -23.55
N ARG A 178 -27.77 3.36 -23.53
CA ARG A 178 -27.66 2.53 -22.33
C ARG A 178 -26.22 2.46 -21.80
N MET A 179 -25.22 2.59 -22.68
CA MET A 179 -23.82 2.65 -22.25
C MET A 179 -23.54 3.84 -21.33
N LYS A 180 -24.18 4.99 -21.61
CA LYS A 180 -24.04 6.21 -20.81
C LYS A 180 -24.82 6.12 -19.50
N GLU A 181 -26.05 5.62 -19.56
CA GLU A 181 -26.86 5.39 -18.35
C GLU A 181 -26.17 4.40 -17.40
N ALA A 182 -25.63 3.31 -17.93
CA ALA A 182 -24.89 2.33 -17.15
C ALA A 182 -23.63 2.91 -16.51
N ALA A 183 -22.90 3.77 -17.22
CA ALA A 183 -21.74 4.46 -16.67
C ALA A 183 -22.12 5.35 -15.48
N GLN A 184 -23.21 6.11 -15.58
CA GLN A 184 -23.71 6.93 -14.46
C GLN A 184 -24.09 6.09 -13.24
N ARG A 185 -24.69 4.91 -13.45
CA ARG A 185 -24.99 3.97 -12.35
C ARG A 185 -23.71 3.44 -11.70
N ALA A 186 -22.70 3.09 -12.50
CA ALA A 186 -21.41 2.64 -12.00
C ALA A 186 -20.69 3.73 -11.18
N GLU A 187 -20.74 4.99 -11.64
CA GLU A 187 -20.21 6.14 -10.90
C GLU A 187 -20.94 6.36 -9.56
N ALA A 188 -22.25 6.10 -9.52
CA ALA A 188 -23.05 6.13 -8.30
C ALA A 188 -22.86 4.89 -7.39
N GLY A 189 -22.03 3.92 -7.81
CA GLY A 189 -21.76 2.67 -7.07
C GLY A 189 -22.75 1.52 -7.35
N ASP A 190 -23.78 1.73 -8.16
CA ASP A 190 -24.73 0.69 -8.59
C ASP A 190 -24.16 -0.14 -9.75
N TRP A 191 -23.16 -0.96 -9.44
CA TRP A 191 -22.51 -1.86 -10.40
C TRP A 191 -23.44 -2.96 -10.91
N ALA A 192 -24.44 -3.37 -10.11
CA ALA A 192 -25.40 -4.39 -10.51
C ALA A 192 -26.39 -3.86 -11.55
N GLY A 193 -26.93 -2.66 -11.34
CA GLY A 193 -27.78 -1.96 -12.32
C GLY A 193 -27.01 -1.62 -13.59
N ALA A 194 -25.76 -1.15 -13.46
CA ALA A 194 -24.87 -0.91 -14.60
C ALA A 194 -24.64 -2.18 -15.44
N ALA A 195 -24.36 -3.32 -14.78
CA ALA A 195 -24.17 -4.60 -15.45
C ALA A 195 -25.42 -5.04 -16.22
N THR A 196 -26.62 -4.80 -15.69
CA THR A 196 -27.87 -5.15 -16.38
C THR A 196 -28.00 -4.40 -17.71
N LEU A 197 -27.70 -3.10 -17.71
CA LEU A 197 -27.72 -2.28 -18.93
C LEU A 197 -26.62 -2.68 -19.91
N TRP A 198 -25.40 -2.94 -19.43
CA TRP A 198 -24.32 -3.43 -20.28
C TRP A 198 -24.62 -4.81 -20.89
N GLN A 199 -25.31 -5.71 -20.19
CA GLN A 199 -25.77 -6.97 -20.78
C GLN A 199 -26.72 -6.77 -21.96
N GLN A 200 -27.59 -5.76 -21.90
CA GLN A 200 -28.46 -5.41 -23.03
C GLN A 200 -27.65 -4.82 -24.19
N SER A 201 -26.69 -3.93 -23.90
CA SER A 201 -25.77 -3.38 -24.91
C SER A 201 -24.85 -4.44 -25.54
N ALA A 202 -24.52 -5.49 -24.81
CA ALA A 202 -23.69 -6.59 -25.30
C ALA A 202 -24.37 -7.43 -26.40
N ARG A 203 -25.70 -7.34 -26.54
CA ARG A 203 -26.47 -7.99 -27.61
C ARG A 203 -26.56 -7.16 -28.89
N HIS A 204 -25.92 -5.99 -28.92
CA HIS A 204 -25.94 -5.10 -30.07
C HIS A 204 -25.21 -5.72 -31.28
N LEU A 205 -25.76 -5.54 -32.48
CA LEU A 205 -25.22 -6.13 -33.72
C LEU A 205 -23.84 -5.58 -34.10
N ASP A 206 -23.58 -4.29 -33.81
CA ASP A 206 -22.26 -3.67 -33.97
C ASP A 206 -21.24 -4.26 -32.96
N PRO A 207 -20.20 -4.98 -33.44
CA PRO A 207 -19.19 -5.59 -32.58
C PRO A 207 -18.42 -4.59 -31.74
N LYS A 208 -18.28 -3.33 -32.18
CA LYS A 208 -17.60 -2.30 -31.38
C LYS A 208 -18.39 -1.93 -30.14
N ILE A 209 -19.72 -1.90 -30.24
CA ILE A 209 -20.61 -1.59 -29.11
C ILE A 209 -20.67 -2.80 -28.17
N ALA A 210 -20.91 -3.98 -28.72
CA ALA A 210 -20.93 -5.22 -27.95
C ALA A 210 -19.60 -5.45 -27.23
N GLY A 211 -18.45 -5.22 -27.89
CA GLY A 211 -17.12 -5.34 -27.30
C GLY A 211 -16.88 -4.37 -26.14
N ARG A 212 -17.36 -3.12 -26.24
CA ARG A 212 -17.28 -2.15 -25.13
C ARG A 212 -18.14 -2.61 -23.94
N ALA A 213 -19.36 -3.08 -24.22
CA ALA A 213 -20.26 -3.59 -23.21
C ALA A 213 -19.70 -4.84 -22.50
N PHE A 214 -19.17 -5.81 -23.25
CA PHE A 214 -18.48 -6.98 -22.67
C PHE A 214 -17.27 -6.58 -21.83
N TYR A 215 -16.50 -5.58 -22.25
CA TYR A 215 -15.39 -5.08 -21.46
C TYR A 215 -15.87 -4.49 -20.13
N ASN A 216 -16.92 -3.66 -20.15
CA ASN A 216 -17.47 -3.08 -18.94
C ASN A 216 -18.08 -4.14 -18.01
N LEU A 217 -18.70 -5.19 -18.55
CA LEU A 217 -19.17 -6.34 -17.76
C LEU A 217 -18.04 -7.07 -17.07
N ALA A 218 -16.86 -7.16 -17.69
CA ALA A 218 -15.68 -7.71 -17.04
C ALA A 218 -15.28 -6.86 -15.84
N VAL A 219 -15.21 -5.54 -16.00
CA VAL A 219 -14.91 -4.60 -14.90
C VAL A 219 -15.95 -4.71 -13.79
N ALA A 220 -17.24 -4.71 -14.13
CA ALA A 220 -18.33 -4.86 -13.17
C ALA A 220 -18.23 -6.16 -12.36
N SER A 221 -17.87 -7.26 -13.02
CA SER A 221 -17.74 -8.57 -12.37
C SER A 221 -16.53 -8.59 -11.43
N GLU A 222 -15.39 -7.99 -11.84
CA GLU A 222 -14.20 -7.84 -10.99
C GLU A 222 -14.53 -7.02 -9.73
N VAL A 223 -15.23 -5.89 -9.87
CA VAL A 223 -15.62 -5.01 -8.74
C VAL A 223 -16.54 -5.74 -7.75
N ARG A 224 -17.41 -6.61 -8.24
CA ARG A 224 -18.31 -7.44 -7.41
C ARG A 224 -17.64 -8.69 -6.84
N GLY A 225 -16.35 -8.91 -7.10
CA GLY A 225 -15.59 -10.07 -6.60
C GLY A 225 -15.73 -11.35 -7.41
N ASP A 226 -16.44 -11.32 -8.55
CA ASP A 226 -16.56 -12.45 -9.47
C ASP A 226 -15.43 -12.40 -10.52
N LEU A 227 -14.24 -12.84 -10.11
CA LEU A 227 -13.06 -12.86 -10.96
C LEU A 227 -13.16 -13.86 -12.13
N PRO A 228 -13.69 -15.09 -11.95
CA PRO A 228 -13.92 -16.00 -13.08
C PRO A 228 -14.88 -15.41 -14.12
N GLY A 229 -16.00 -14.84 -13.68
CA GLY A 229 -16.95 -14.17 -14.58
C GLY A 229 -16.33 -12.96 -15.29
N ALA A 230 -15.47 -12.19 -14.61
CA ALA A 230 -14.74 -11.10 -15.23
C ALA A 230 -13.86 -11.57 -16.39
N ILE A 231 -13.14 -12.67 -16.20
CA ILE A 231 -12.29 -13.28 -17.25
C ILE A 231 -13.13 -13.71 -18.45
N ASP A 232 -14.28 -14.34 -18.22
CA ASP A 232 -15.14 -14.80 -19.31
C ASP A 232 -15.73 -13.64 -20.14
N TRP A 233 -16.15 -12.56 -19.49
CA TRP A 233 -16.59 -11.35 -20.20
C TRP A 233 -15.44 -10.68 -20.96
N ALA A 234 -14.25 -10.60 -20.37
CA ALA A 234 -13.08 -10.05 -21.02
C ALA A 234 -12.66 -10.88 -22.25
N LYS A 235 -12.75 -12.21 -22.19
CA LYS A 235 -12.51 -13.12 -23.34
C LYS A 235 -13.47 -12.83 -24.49
N LYS A 236 -14.78 -12.69 -24.22
CA LYS A 236 -15.78 -12.33 -25.24
C LYS A 236 -15.45 -10.98 -25.89
N SER A 237 -15.10 -9.98 -25.08
CA SER A 237 -14.69 -8.67 -25.58
C SER A 237 -13.43 -8.74 -26.46
N ALA A 238 -12.40 -9.46 -26.00
CA ALA A 238 -11.10 -9.56 -26.66
C ALA A 238 -11.13 -10.37 -27.97
N PHE A 239 -11.83 -11.51 -27.97
CA PHE A 239 -11.77 -12.48 -29.06
C PHE A 239 -12.98 -12.39 -29.99
N THR A 240 -14.20 -12.25 -29.47
CA THR A 240 -15.40 -12.13 -30.30
C THR A 240 -15.52 -10.75 -30.95
N CYS A 241 -15.12 -9.69 -30.24
CA CYS A 241 -15.27 -8.31 -30.71
C CYS A 241 -13.95 -7.62 -31.07
N ASN A 242 -12.82 -8.35 -31.04
CA ASN A 242 -11.48 -7.85 -31.36
C ASN A 242 -11.05 -6.61 -30.54
N ASN A 243 -11.44 -6.53 -29.26
CA ASN A 243 -11.11 -5.40 -28.40
C ASN A 243 -9.68 -5.50 -27.84
N GLY A 244 -8.80 -4.58 -28.24
CA GLY A 244 -7.40 -4.53 -27.79
C GLY A 244 -7.24 -4.26 -26.29
N GLN A 245 -8.05 -3.37 -25.70
CA GLN A 245 -7.99 -3.07 -24.27
C GLN A 245 -8.37 -4.29 -23.42
N ALA A 246 -9.33 -5.09 -23.91
CA ALA A 246 -9.73 -6.34 -23.24
C ALA A 246 -8.60 -7.37 -23.20
N ARG A 247 -7.75 -7.46 -24.23
CA ARG A 247 -6.59 -8.37 -24.24
C ARG A 247 -5.57 -8.01 -23.17
N SER A 248 -5.24 -6.74 -23.04
CA SER A 248 -4.36 -6.26 -21.99
C SER A 248 -4.95 -6.52 -20.61
N TYR A 249 -6.26 -6.30 -20.47
CA TYR A 249 -6.96 -6.51 -19.21
C TYR A 249 -7.03 -7.99 -18.80
N LEU A 250 -7.13 -8.93 -19.74
CA LEU A 250 -7.06 -10.37 -19.45
C LEU A 250 -5.76 -10.77 -18.73
N ARG A 251 -4.62 -10.16 -19.06
CA ARG A 251 -3.37 -10.42 -18.35
C ARG A 251 -3.50 -10.04 -16.88
N VAL A 252 -4.01 -8.84 -16.61
CA VAL A 252 -4.26 -8.33 -15.25
C VAL A 252 -5.21 -9.26 -14.48
N LEU A 253 -6.31 -9.70 -15.10
CA LEU A 253 -7.27 -10.59 -14.44
C LEU A 253 -6.67 -11.98 -14.12
N ASN A 254 -5.85 -12.54 -15.01
CA ASN A 254 -5.17 -13.81 -14.78
C ASN A 254 -4.13 -13.71 -13.66
N ASP A 255 -3.33 -12.65 -13.63
CA ASP A 255 -2.35 -12.41 -12.55
C ASP A 255 -3.06 -12.31 -11.19
N ARG A 256 -4.22 -11.62 -11.16
CA ARG A 256 -5.06 -11.55 -9.95
C ARG A 256 -5.59 -12.93 -9.54
N MET A 257 -5.99 -13.77 -10.49
CA MET A 257 -6.51 -15.10 -10.20
C MET A 257 -5.43 -16.00 -9.59
N GLN A 258 -4.21 -15.94 -10.14
CA GLN A 258 -3.06 -16.65 -9.57
C GLN A 258 -2.69 -16.14 -8.17
N ALA A 259 -2.69 -14.82 -7.98
CA ALA A 259 -2.44 -14.24 -6.66
C ALA A 259 -3.49 -14.69 -5.63
N GLN A 260 -4.76 -14.78 -6.02
CA GLN A 260 -5.82 -15.26 -5.15
C GLN A 260 -5.64 -16.75 -4.80
N GLN A 261 -5.21 -17.58 -5.75
CA GLN A 261 -4.91 -19.00 -5.50
C GLN A 261 -3.75 -19.16 -4.51
N LEU A 262 -2.65 -18.42 -4.71
CA LEU A 262 -1.51 -18.42 -3.80
C LEU A 262 -1.92 -18.05 -2.37
N VAL A 263 -2.76 -17.02 -2.21
CA VAL A 263 -3.27 -16.61 -0.89
C VAL A 263 -4.10 -17.72 -0.25
N GLN A 264 -4.93 -18.44 -1.02
CA GLN A 264 -5.73 -19.55 -0.52
C GLN A 264 -4.86 -20.73 -0.08
N GLU A 265 -3.79 -21.03 -0.82
CA GLU A 265 -2.81 -22.06 -0.43
C GLU A 265 -2.09 -21.69 0.86
N GLN A 266 -1.65 -20.44 0.98
CA GLN A 266 -1.02 -19.91 2.20
C GLN A 266 -1.94 -19.95 3.42
N LEU A 267 -3.26 -19.82 3.22
CA LEU A 267 -4.23 -19.94 4.31
C LEU A 267 -4.44 -21.40 4.76
N LYS A 268 -4.30 -22.38 3.86
CA LYS A 268 -4.43 -23.80 4.19
C LYS A 268 -3.23 -24.35 4.95
N SER A 269 -2.04 -23.80 4.73
CA SER A 269 -0.80 -24.26 5.39
C SER A 269 -0.64 -23.75 6.82
N VAL A 270 -1.55 -22.90 7.31
CA VAL A 270 -1.65 -22.55 8.73
C VAL A 270 -2.46 -23.65 9.41
N PRO A 271 -1.88 -24.50 10.28
CA PRO A 271 -2.69 -25.46 11.02
C PRO A 271 -3.64 -24.68 11.92
N VAL A 272 -4.93 -24.85 11.64
CA VAL A 272 -6.01 -24.38 12.51
C VAL A 272 -5.84 -25.14 13.82
N ALA A 273 -5.57 -24.41 14.90
CA ALA A 273 -5.62 -25.00 16.23
C ALA A 273 -7.06 -25.46 16.47
N ASN A 274 -7.26 -26.78 16.66
CA ASN A 274 -8.49 -27.33 17.23
C ASN A 274 -8.54 -27.05 18.74
#